data_AF-A0A9D2QWB0-F1
#
_entry.id   AF-A0A9D2QWB0-F1
#
_cell.length_a   1.000
_cell.length_b   1.000
_cell.length_c   1.000
_cell.angle_alpha   90.00
_cell.angle_beta   90.00
_cell.angle_gamma   90.00
#
_symmetry.space_group_name_H-M   'P 1'
#
loop_
_entity.id
_entity.type
_entity.pdbx_description
1 polymer ?
#
loop_
_entity_poly.entity_id
_entity_poly.type
_entity_poly.pdbx_seq_one_letter_code
_entity_poly.pdbx_strand_id
1 'polypeptide(L)'
;MLTAAVLLVIFLFFYRKKYTYNPYDVKYSHSSYYDCTFSGPEKCTDRIRGVIRQMAGYGLLVPAASLSAQPGQKGADLLFIHESGIYALTSADLAGAISGNPSGRYWIQSFSSGFPGCRNYLYSPFLINKRSLDLVRWECRDMPALPCYSVAVFGPKGILLTSGGLGENRWAVTLGEFPLLMADLMRHNRRRLKPEQVDLIRDRLKGRS
;
A
#
# COMPACT_ATOMS: atom_id res chain seq x y z
N MET A 1 -18.28 36.77 -30.14
CA MET A 1 -17.33 35.72 -30.59
C MET A 1 -16.22 35.46 -29.57
N LEU A 2 -15.51 36.49 -29.08
CA LEU A 2 -14.41 36.34 -28.11
C LEU A 2 -14.84 35.74 -26.75
N THR A 3 -16.01 36.13 -26.26
CA THR A 3 -16.56 35.69 -24.97
C THR A 3 -16.91 34.20 -24.92
N ALA A 4 -17.44 33.64 -26.02
CA ALA A 4 -17.75 32.22 -26.13
C ALA A 4 -16.47 31.35 -26.15
N ALA A 5 -15.42 31.82 -26.81
CA ALA A 5 -14.12 31.13 -26.85
C ALA A 5 -13.44 31.11 -25.47
N VAL A 6 -13.51 32.22 -24.72
CA VAL A 6 -12.99 32.29 -23.34
C VAL A 6 -13.76 31.35 -22.41
N LEU A 7 -15.10 31.32 -22.51
CA LEU A 7 -15.92 30.38 -21.74
C LEU A 7 -15.62 28.91 -22.10
N LEU A 8 -15.37 28.61 -23.38
CA LEU A 8 -14.98 27.26 -23.82
C LEU A 8 -13.61 26.87 -23.24
N VAL A 9 -12.63 27.76 -23.24
CA VAL A 9 -11.29 27.49 -22.66
C VAL A 9 -11.38 27.32 -21.15
N ILE A 10 -12.16 28.14 -20.45
CA ILE A 10 -12.42 27.99 -19.02
C ILE A 10 -13.13 26.66 -18.75
N PHE A 11 -14.14 26.32 -19.54
CA PHE A 11 -14.83 25.03 -19.45
C PHE A 11 -13.88 23.86 -19.68
N LEU A 12 -13.04 23.90 -20.72
CA LEU A 12 -12.02 22.88 -21.01
C LEU A 12 -10.94 22.80 -19.93
N PHE A 13 -10.57 23.93 -19.32
CA PHE A 13 -9.63 23.99 -18.20
C PHE A 13 -10.23 23.34 -16.95
N PHE A 14 -11.47 23.67 -16.59
CA PHE A 14 -12.19 23.02 -15.49
C PHE A 14 -12.52 21.55 -15.79
N TYR A 15 -12.84 21.21 -17.04
CA TYR A 15 -13.05 19.85 -17.50
C TYR A 15 -11.75 19.06 -17.37
N ARG A 16 -10.61 19.52 -17.93
CA ARG A 16 -9.30 18.88 -17.74
C ARG A 16 -8.89 18.80 -16.28
N LYS A 17 -9.17 19.83 -15.46
CA LYS A 17 -8.90 19.80 -14.00
C LYS A 17 -9.72 18.73 -13.28
N LYS A 18 -10.96 18.46 -13.73
CA LYS A 18 -11.81 17.38 -13.22
C LYS A 18 -11.31 15.99 -13.66
N TYR A 19 -10.59 15.89 -14.78
CA TYR A 19 -9.98 14.65 -15.30
C TYR A 19 -8.50 14.45 -14.95
N THR A 20 -7.80 15.46 -14.42
CA THR A 20 -6.58 15.26 -13.62
C THR A 20 -6.97 14.75 -12.25
N TYR A 21 -7.54 13.56 -12.29
CA TYR A 21 -7.72 12.65 -11.18
C TYR A 21 -6.37 12.46 -10.50
N ASN A 22 -6.25 12.93 -9.25
CA ASN A 22 -5.16 12.55 -8.38
C ASN A 22 -5.53 11.18 -7.78
N PRO A 23 -4.93 10.07 -8.22
CA PRO A 23 -5.22 8.73 -7.70
C PRO A 23 -4.96 8.61 -6.19
N TYR A 24 -4.23 9.57 -5.62
CA TYR A 24 -3.74 9.55 -4.26
C TYR A 24 -4.53 10.42 -3.28
N ASP A 25 -5.56 11.13 -3.75
CA ASP A 25 -6.33 12.01 -2.88
C ASP A 25 -7.37 11.24 -2.06
N VAL A 26 -7.04 11.02 -0.78
CA VAL A 26 -7.86 10.34 0.23
C VAL A 26 -9.07 11.19 0.62
N LYS A 27 -9.00 12.52 0.39
CA LYS A 27 -10.04 13.48 0.78
C LYS A 27 -11.35 13.33 0.01
N TYR A 28 -11.33 12.65 -1.15
CA TYR A 28 -12.48 12.48 -2.03
C TYR A 28 -13.04 11.05 -2.06
N SER A 29 -12.69 10.19 -1.11
CA SER A 29 -13.42 8.93 -0.90
C SER A 29 -14.73 9.21 -0.15
N HIS A 30 -15.72 9.74 -0.89
CA HIS A 30 -17.13 9.92 -0.53
C HIS A 30 -17.49 9.69 0.95
N SER A 31 -17.47 10.78 1.70
CA SER A 31 -17.85 10.86 3.10
C SER A 31 -19.37 10.87 3.28
N SER A 32 -19.84 9.94 4.11
CA SER A 32 -20.86 10.19 5.15
C SER A 32 -20.74 9.17 6.30
N TYR A 33 -20.07 8.03 6.08
CA TYR A 33 -19.74 7.05 7.12
C TYR A 33 -18.29 7.21 7.67
N TYR A 34 -17.34 7.67 6.85
CA TYR A 34 -15.92 7.81 7.23
C TYR A 34 -15.61 8.96 8.19
N ASP A 35 -16.47 9.97 8.27
CA ASP A 35 -16.30 11.07 9.23
C ASP A 35 -16.58 10.60 10.68
N CYS A 36 -17.26 9.47 10.87
CA CYS A 36 -17.63 8.94 12.19
C CYS A 36 -16.62 7.96 12.79
N THR A 37 -15.54 7.57 12.08
CA THR A 37 -14.45 6.76 12.65
C THR A 37 -13.12 7.49 12.48
N PHE A 38 -12.89 8.45 13.37
CA PHE A 38 -11.68 9.29 13.46
C PHE A 38 -10.37 8.50 13.67
N SER A 39 -10.43 7.19 13.89
CA SER A 39 -9.29 6.28 13.89
C SER A 39 -9.34 5.42 12.63
N GLY A 40 -8.30 5.50 11.80
CA GLY A 40 -8.10 4.55 10.70
C GLY A 40 -8.11 3.10 11.19
N PRO A 41 -8.16 2.11 10.27
CA PRO A 41 -8.26 0.70 10.64
C PRO A 41 -7.14 0.33 11.61
N GLU A 42 -7.48 -0.43 12.64
CA GLU A 42 -6.50 -0.98 13.57
C GLU A 42 -5.42 -1.74 12.80
N LYS A 43 -4.18 -1.62 13.27
CA LYS A 43 -3.01 -2.10 12.54
C LYS A 43 -2.43 -3.31 13.25
N CYS A 44 -2.09 -4.35 12.49
CA CYS A 44 -1.37 -5.52 13.01
C CYS A 44 0.16 -5.42 12.81
N THR A 45 0.67 -4.19 12.69
CA THR A 45 2.06 -3.88 12.33
C THR A 45 3.09 -4.48 13.30
N ASP A 46 2.81 -4.51 14.61
CA ASP A 46 3.76 -5.04 15.59
C ASP A 46 3.99 -6.55 15.44
N ARG A 47 2.93 -7.29 15.10
CA ARG A 47 3.04 -8.72 14.83
C ARG A 47 3.84 -8.96 13.55
N ILE A 48 3.61 -8.15 12.50
CA ILE A 48 4.40 -8.19 11.26
C ILE A 48 5.88 -7.91 11.54
N ARG A 49 6.21 -6.92 12.37
CA ARG A 49 7.59 -6.65 12.80
C ARG A 49 8.21 -7.84 13.53
N GLY A 50 7.46 -8.49 14.40
CA GLY A 50 7.89 -9.70 15.09
C GLY A 50 8.31 -10.80 14.12
N VAL A 51 7.48 -11.07 13.10
CA VAL A 51 7.78 -12.05 12.06
C VAL A 51 9.02 -11.63 11.26
N ILE A 52 9.11 -10.37 10.83
CA ILE A 52 10.24 -9.86 10.03
C ILE A 52 11.57 -9.95 10.80
N ARG A 53 11.58 -9.66 12.10
CA ARG A 53 12.79 -9.75 12.94
C ARG A 53 13.33 -11.18 13.09
N GLN A 54 12.50 -12.18 12.87
CA GLN A 54 12.89 -13.59 12.91
C GLN A 54 13.36 -14.12 11.54
N MET A 55 13.25 -13.33 10.47
CA MET A 55 13.68 -13.75 9.15
C MET A 55 15.21 -13.75 9.05
N ALA A 56 15.75 -14.77 8.38
CA ALA A 56 17.17 -14.87 8.10
C ALA A 56 17.56 -13.97 6.92
N GLY A 57 18.82 -13.52 6.93
CA GLY A 57 19.39 -12.63 5.92
C GLY A 57 19.52 -11.19 6.40
N TYR A 58 20.16 -10.35 5.59
CA TYR A 58 20.33 -8.95 5.91
C TYR A 58 19.14 -8.12 5.44
N GLY A 59 18.47 -7.43 6.36
CA GLY A 59 17.38 -6.52 6.03
C GLY A 59 17.06 -5.50 7.11
N LEU A 60 16.40 -4.43 6.69
CA LEU A 60 16.16 -3.24 7.48
C LEU A 60 14.71 -2.78 7.30
N LEU A 61 14.09 -2.40 8.42
CA LEU A 61 12.75 -1.84 8.45
C LEU A 61 12.82 -0.31 8.39
N VAL A 62 12.11 0.27 7.42
CA VAL A 62 11.90 1.70 7.27
C VAL A 62 10.45 2.01 7.70
N PRO A 63 10.25 2.83 8.75
CA PRO A 63 8.92 3.19 9.23
C PRO A 63 8.11 4.01 8.23
N ALA A 64 6.77 3.92 8.27
CA ALA A 64 5.86 4.69 7.42
C ALA A 64 6.12 6.21 7.41
N ALA A 65 6.58 6.78 8.53
CA ALA A 65 6.79 8.22 8.67
C ALA A 65 7.82 8.78 7.69
N SER A 66 8.86 8.00 7.35
CA SER A 66 9.89 8.42 6.38
C SER A 66 9.49 8.21 4.93
N LEU A 67 8.30 7.65 4.65
CA LEU A 67 7.83 7.34 3.29
C LEU A 67 6.81 8.35 2.77
N SER A 68 6.48 9.38 3.55
CA SER A 68 5.51 10.39 3.18
C SER A 68 6.20 11.62 2.61
N ALA A 69 6.05 11.84 1.30
CA ALA A 69 6.58 13.03 0.62
C ALA A 69 5.79 14.32 0.95
N GLN A 70 4.57 14.20 1.49
CA GLN A 70 3.69 15.33 1.82
C GLN A 70 2.81 15.04 3.05
N PRO A 71 2.60 16.03 3.94
CA PRO A 71 1.71 15.88 5.07
C PRO A 71 0.31 15.46 4.63
N GLY A 72 -0.18 14.34 5.18
CA GLY A 72 -1.50 13.77 4.88
C GLY A 72 -1.52 12.64 3.85
N GLN A 73 -0.44 12.39 3.10
CA GLN A 73 -0.35 11.23 2.20
C GLN A 73 0.35 10.06 2.88
N LYS A 74 -0.42 9.09 3.39
CA LYS A 74 0.12 7.86 3.97
C LYS A 74 0.56 6.88 2.86
N GLY A 75 1.82 6.45 2.91
CA GLY A 75 2.35 5.32 2.15
C GLY A 75 2.15 4.00 2.89
N ALA A 76 2.95 2.97 2.56
CA ALA A 76 2.96 1.69 3.25
C ALA A 76 3.20 1.87 4.77
N ASP A 77 2.60 0.99 5.58
CA ASP A 77 2.78 1.00 7.05
C ASP A 77 4.22 0.59 7.43
N LEU A 78 4.80 -0.34 6.67
CA LEU A 78 6.21 -0.73 6.77
C LEU A 78 6.79 -0.86 5.37
N LEU A 79 8.04 -0.43 5.21
CA LEU A 79 8.87 -0.82 4.09
C LEU A 79 10.01 -1.68 4.62
N PHE A 80 10.07 -2.92 4.16
CA PHE A 80 11.14 -3.83 4.52
C PHE A 80 12.09 -3.99 3.34
N ILE A 81 13.34 -3.57 3.51
CA ILE A 81 14.39 -3.68 2.51
C ILE A 81 15.25 -4.85 2.93
N HIS A 82 15.29 -5.91 2.14
CA HIS A 82 16.01 -7.13 2.43
C HIS A 82 16.91 -7.50 1.25
N GLU A 83 17.91 -8.34 1.47
CA GLU A 83 18.73 -8.90 0.40
C GLU A 83 17.87 -9.58 -0.68
N SER A 84 16.72 -10.15 -0.33
CA SER A 84 15.77 -10.74 -1.30
C SER A 84 14.79 -9.73 -1.89
N GLY A 85 14.97 -8.43 -1.68
CA GLY A 85 14.16 -7.39 -2.30
C GLY A 85 13.40 -6.48 -1.34
N ILE A 86 12.53 -5.68 -1.92
CA ILE A 86 11.89 -4.54 -1.26
C ILE A 86 10.40 -4.83 -1.12
N TYR A 87 9.92 -4.85 0.12
CA TYR A 87 8.55 -5.23 0.47
C TYR A 87 7.82 -4.04 1.07
N ALA A 88 6.85 -3.50 0.33
CA ALA A 88 5.91 -2.51 0.84
C ALA A 88 4.73 -3.24 1.50
N LEU A 89 4.51 -2.99 2.78
CA LEU A 89 3.54 -3.70 3.61
C LEU A 89 2.46 -2.73 4.08
N THR A 90 1.22 -3.03 3.75
CA THR A 90 0.05 -2.42 4.39
C THR A 90 -0.60 -3.45 5.29
N SER A 91 -1.00 -3.02 6.47
CA SER A 91 -1.60 -3.84 7.51
C SER A 91 -2.98 -3.33 7.89
N ALA A 92 -3.89 -4.24 8.20
CA ALA A 92 -5.22 -3.92 8.69
C ALA A 92 -5.78 -5.09 9.51
N ASP A 93 -6.21 -4.84 10.74
CA ASP A 93 -6.90 -5.80 11.59
C ASP A 93 -8.39 -5.44 11.64
N LEU A 94 -9.10 -5.91 10.63
CA LEU A 94 -10.47 -5.52 10.33
C LEU A 94 -11.40 -6.72 10.51
N ALA A 95 -12.55 -6.48 11.15
CA ALA A 95 -13.61 -7.48 11.26
C ALA A 95 -14.43 -7.61 9.96
N GLY A 96 -15.27 -8.64 9.87
CA GLY A 96 -16.12 -8.89 8.70
C GLY A 96 -15.39 -9.56 7.54
N ALA A 97 -16.07 -9.70 6.42
CA ALA A 97 -15.56 -10.32 5.21
C ALA A 97 -14.95 -9.27 4.28
N ILE A 98 -13.68 -9.45 3.91
CA ILE A 98 -12.90 -8.49 3.12
C ILE A 98 -12.62 -9.09 1.75
N SER A 99 -13.03 -8.39 0.69
CA SER A 99 -12.77 -8.77 -0.70
C SER A 99 -12.35 -7.56 -1.52
N GLY A 100 -11.63 -7.77 -2.61
CA GLY A 100 -11.27 -6.67 -3.48
C GLY A 100 -10.58 -7.07 -4.77
N ASN A 101 -10.50 -6.11 -5.68
CA ASN A 101 -9.77 -6.25 -6.92
C ASN A 101 -8.37 -5.60 -6.75
N PRO A 102 -7.28 -6.27 -7.12
CA PRO A 102 -5.91 -5.73 -7.03
C PRO A 102 -5.72 -4.41 -7.81
N SER A 103 -6.43 -4.27 -8.93
CA SER A 103 -6.43 -3.08 -9.79
C SER A 103 -7.57 -2.11 -9.45
N GLY A 104 -8.47 -2.53 -8.55
CA GLY A 104 -9.57 -1.71 -8.05
C GLY A 104 -9.08 -0.61 -7.12
N ARG A 105 -9.76 0.55 -7.16
CA ARG A 105 -9.48 1.66 -6.24
C ARG A 105 -9.87 1.35 -4.81
N TYR A 106 -10.98 0.62 -4.65
CA TYR A 106 -11.55 0.27 -3.37
C TYR A 106 -11.75 -1.23 -3.25
N TRP A 107 -11.54 -1.71 -2.03
CA TRP A 107 -11.89 -3.04 -1.54
C TRP A 107 -13.17 -2.92 -0.73
N ILE A 108 -13.87 -4.03 -0.53
CA ILE A 108 -15.16 -4.07 0.16
C ILE A 108 -14.96 -4.87 1.44
N GLN A 109 -15.40 -4.30 2.55
CA GLN A 109 -15.58 -4.97 3.83
C GLN A 109 -17.09 -5.10 4.07
N SER A 110 -17.56 -6.33 4.26
CA SER A 110 -18.98 -6.63 4.50
C SER A 110 -19.17 -7.22 5.90
N PHE A 111 -20.20 -6.75 6.61
CA PHE A 111 -20.60 -7.30 7.90
C PHE A 111 -21.92 -8.05 7.75
N SER A 112 -22.00 -9.28 8.29
CA SER A 112 -23.21 -10.11 8.24
C SER A 112 -24.28 -9.69 9.24
N SER A 113 -24.04 -8.68 10.07
CA SER A 113 -24.99 -8.26 11.10
C SER A 113 -26.06 -7.32 10.54
N GLY A 114 -27.26 -7.87 10.31
CA GLY A 114 -28.51 -7.12 10.05
C GLY A 114 -28.87 -6.95 8.58
N PHE A 115 -30.17 -6.88 8.28
CA PHE A 115 -30.69 -6.53 6.97
C PHE A 115 -31.06 -5.03 6.94
N PRO A 116 -30.59 -4.25 5.95
CA PRO A 116 -29.64 -4.62 4.91
C PRO A 116 -28.19 -4.70 5.46
N GLY A 117 -27.37 -5.60 4.90
CA GLY A 117 -26.00 -5.82 5.34
C GLY A 117 -25.12 -4.59 5.14
N CYS A 118 -24.37 -4.18 6.18
CA CYS A 118 -23.49 -3.02 6.12
C CYS A 118 -22.23 -3.32 5.29
N ARG A 119 -21.87 -2.40 4.39
CA ARG A 119 -20.66 -2.47 3.58
C ARG A 119 -19.82 -1.21 3.76
N ASN A 120 -18.52 -1.40 3.93
CA ASN A 120 -17.52 -0.33 3.94
C ASN A 120 -16.59 -0.48 2.73
N TYR A 121 -16.21 0.64 2.14
CA TYR A 121 -15.22 0.72 1.06
C TYR A 121 -13.83 1.03 1.62
N LEU A 122 -12.92 0.06 1.57
CA LEU A 122 -11.55 0.27 2.00
C LEU A 122 -10.73 0.80 0.82
N TYR A 123 -9.92 1.83 1.00
CA TYR A 123 -8.98 2.21 -0.06
C TYR A 123 -7.98 1.07 -0.31
N SER A 124 -7.66 0.81 -1.58
CA SER A 124 -6.86 -0.35 -1.98
C SER A 124 -5.48 -0.34 -1.30
N PRO A 125 -5.10 -1.41 -0.56
CA PRO A 125 -3.80 -1.49 0.09
C PRO A 125 -2.65 -1.46 -0.93
N PHE A 126 -2.90 -1.93 -2.16
CA PHE A 126 -1.91 -1.89 -3.23
C PHE A 126 -1.66 -0.49 -3.76
N LEU A 127 -2.67 0.39 -3.77
CA LEU A 127 -2.48 1.79 -4.12
C LEU A 127 -1.75 2.56 -3.00
N ILE A 128 -1.96 2.18 -1.75
CA ILE A 128 -1.19 2.71 -0.60
C ILE A 128 0.29 2.32 -0.76
N ASN A 129 0.56 1.03 -0.92
CA ASN A 129 1.91 0.50 -1.10
C ASN A 129 2.60 1.06 -2.34
N LYS A 130 1.86 1.25 -3.45
CA LYS A 130 2.40 1.78 -4.70
C LYS A 130 3.10 3.12 -4.50
N ARG A 131 2.60 4.01 -3.64
CA ARG A 131 3.24 5.30 -3.37
C ARG A 131 4.66 5.13 -2.84
N SER A 132 4.85 4.23 -1.88
CA SER A 132 6.17 3.93 -1.31
C SER A 132 7.07 3.25 -2.33
N LEU A 133 6.53 2.34 -3.16
CA LEU A 133 7.30 1.68 -4.21
C LEU A 133 7.72 2.62 -5.34
N ASP A 134 6.87 3.58 -5.72
CA ASP A 134 7.18 4.61 -6.71
C ASP A 134 8.28 5.55 -6.19
N LEU A 135 8.26 5.90 -4.89
CA LEU A 135 9.34 6.64 -4.25
C LEU A 135 10.67 5.87 -4.29
N VAL A 136 10.66 4.59 -3.91
CA VAL A 136 11.85 3.72 -4.00
C VAL A 136 12.41 3.68 -5.42
N ARG A 137 11.55 3.50 -6.42
CA ARG A 137 11.94 3.47 -7.83
C ARG A 137 12.52 4.80 -8.30
N TRP A 138 12.00 5.91 -7.82
CA TRP A 138 12.50 7.24 -8.14
C TRP A 138 13.90 7.47 -7.55
N GLU A 139 14.07 7.22 -6.26
CA GLU A 139 15.33 7.43 -5.55
C GLU A 139 16.43 6.43 -5.96
N CYS A 140 16.03 5.27 -6.49
CA CYS A 140 16.93 4.22 -6.96
C CYS A 140 16.85 4.00 -8.47
N ARG A 141 16.60 5.07 -9.25
CA ARG A 141 16.47 5.01 -10.72
C ARG A 141 17.71 4.49 -11.45
N ASP A 142 18.88 4.61 -10.83
CA ASP A 142 20.18 4.09 -11.24
C ASP A 142 20.38 2.59 -10.95
N MET A 143 19.47 1.97 -10.20
CA MET A 143 19.45 0.53 -9.92
C MET A 143 18.35 -0.15 -10.74
N PRO A 144 18.57 -0.45 -12.03
CA PRO A 144 17.55 -1.04 -12.87
C PRO A 144 17.12 -2.42 -12.35
N ALA A 145 15.80 -2.65 -12.34
CA ALA A 145 15.16 -3.92 -11.99
C ALA A 145 15.29 -4.39 -10.53
N LEU A 146 15.16 -3.47 -9.57
CA LEU A 146 14.93 -3.79 -8.16
C LEU A 146 13.69 -4.70 -7.99
N PRO A 147 13.81 -5.82 -7.25
CA PRO A 147 12.67 -6.69 -6.96
C PRO A 147 11.78 -6.02 -5.90
N CYS A 148 10.70 -5.39 -6.38
CA CYS A 148 9.70 -4.73 -5.55
C CYS A 148 8.44 -5.60 -5.42
N TYR A 149 7.97 -5.74 -4.19
CA TYR A 149 6.83 -6.54 -3.79
C TYR A 149 5.86 -5.70 -2.97
N SER A 150 4.56 -5.92 -3.18
CA SER A 150 3.49 -5.22 -2.49
C SER A 150 2.62 -6.23 -1.76
N VAL A 151 2.59 -6.14 -0.44
CA VAL A 151 1.93 -7.14 0.41
C VAL A 151 0.90 -6.44 1.30
N ALA A 152 -0.34 -6.93 1.25
CA ALA A 152 -1.42 -6.52 2.13
C ALA A 152 -1.63 -7.63 3.17
N VAL A 153 -1.45 -7.32 4.44
CA VAL A 153 -1.55 -8.28 5.54
C VAL A 153 -2.76 -7.96 6.39
N PHE A 154 -3.67 -8.93 6.52
CA PHE A 154 -4.90 -8.79 7.28
C PHE A 154 -4.84 -9.56 8.61
N GLY A 155 -5.21 -8.89 9.70
CA GLY A 155 -5.26 -9.48 11.04
C GLY A 155 -6.42 -10.47 11.23
N PRO A 156 -6.47 -11.16 12.38
CA PRO A 156 -7.38 -12.28 12.61
C PRO A 156 -8.83 -11.87 12.91
N LYS A 157 -9.16 -10.56 13.02
CA LYS A 157 -10.51 -10.12 13.39
C LYS A 157 -11.59 -10.44 12.33
N GLY A 158 -11.18 -10.68 11.09
CA GLY A 158 -12.09 -10.88 9.96
C GLY A 158 -11.64 -12.03 9.06
N ILE A 159 -12.36 -12.17 7.96
CA ILE A 159 -12.12 -13.20 6.94
C ILE A 159 -11.67 -12.50 5.66
N LEU A 160 -10.49 -12.86 5.17
CA LEU A 160 -9.99 -12.40 3.89
C LEU A 160 -10.50 -13.34 2.78
N LEU A 161 -11.45 -12.87 1.98
CA LEU A 161 -12.00 -13.64 0.85
C LEU A 161 -11.11 -13.53 -0.40
N THR A 162 -10.36 -12.45 -0.53
CA THR A 162 -9.37 -12.26 -1.61
C THR A 162 -7.97 -12.47 -1.04
N SER A 163 -7.52 -13.73 -1.00
CA SER A 163 -6.18 -14.10 -0.54
C SER A 163 -5.30 -14.68 -1.67
N GLY A 164 -3.99 -14.68 -1.46
CA GLY A 164 -3.00 -15.27 -2.37
C GLY A 164 -2.30 -14.27 -3.29
N GLY A 165 -1.67 -14.82 -4.33
CA GLY A 165 -0.96 -14.06 -5.36
C GLY A 165 -1.93 -13.41 -6.34
N LEU A 166 -1.82 -12.09 -6.48
CA LEU A 166 -2.77 -11.25 -7.20
C LEU A 166 -2.17 -10.60 -8.46
N GLY A 167 -1.05 -11.17 -8.94
CA GLY A 167 -0.31 -10.70 -10.11
C GLY A 167 0.56 -9.46 -9.85
N GLU A 168 1.57 -9.25 -10.70
CA GLU A 168 2.49 -8.11 -10.65
C GLU A 168 3.17 -7.93 -9.28
N ASN A 169 3.64 -9.01 -8.66
CA ASN A 169 4.26 -8.98 -7.33
C ASN A 169 3.35 -8.37 -6.25
N ARG A 170 2.05 -8.65 -6.30
CA ARG A 170 1.08 -8.29 -5.28
C ARG A 170 0.55 -9.53 -4.57
N TRP A 171 0.47 -9.45 -3.24
CA TRP A 171 -0.16 -10.49 -2.41
C TRP A 171 -1.09 -9.87 -1.39
N ALA A 172 -2.23 -10.51 -1.18
CA ALA A 172 -3.07 -10.27 -0.01
C ALA A 172 -3.08 -11.56 0.81
N VAL A 173 -2.71 -11.47 2.08
CA VAL A 173 -2.59 -12.63 2.95
C VAL A 173 -3.12 -12.31 4.34
N THR A 174 -3.52 -13.35 5.06
CA THR A 174 -3.74 -13.23 6.50
C THR A 174 -2.41 -13.15 7.24
N LEU A 175 -2.45 -12.65 8.47
CA LEU A 175 -1.28 -12.60 9.35
C LEU A 175 -0.69 -14.00 9.62
N GLY A 176 -1.52 -15.05 9.62
CA GLY A 176 -1.07 -16.43 9.78
C GLY A 176 -0.30 -16.96 8.56
N GLU A 177 -0.67 -16.55 7.36
CA GLU A 177 -0.02 -16.95 6.10
C GLU A 177 1.24 -16.13 5.79
N PHE A 178 1.36 -14.93 6.37
CA PHE A 178 2.44 -13.99 6.10
C PHE A 178 3.87 -14.56 6.27
N PRO A 179 4.21 -15.30 7.34
CA PRO A 179 5.54 -15.87 7.49
C PRO A 179 5.91 -16.84 6.35
N LEU A 180 4.95 -17.68 5.94
CA LEU A 180 5.16 -18.66 4.87
C LEU A 180 5.35 -17.96 3.53
N LEU A 181 4.50 -16.98 3.21
CA LEU A 181 4.65 -16.15 2.01
C LEU A 181 6.06 -15.54 1.94
N MET A 182 6.52 -14.94 3.03
CA MET A 182 7.82 -14.27 3.06
C MET A 182 8.96 -15.26 2.86
N ALA A 183 8.91 -16.43 3.51
CA ALA A 183 9.88 -17.50 3.28
C ALA A 183 9.90 -17.94 1.81
N ASP A 184 8.74 -18.09 1.17
CA ASP A 184 8.64 -18.49 -0.23
C ASP A 184 9.18 -17.41 -1.17
N LEU A 185 8.85 -16.14 -0.95
CA LEU A 185 9.38 -15.02 -1.73
C LEU A 185 10.90 -14.91 -1.60
N MET A 186 11.43 -15.11 -0.39
CA MET A 186 12.88 -15.09 -0.13
C MET A 186 13.62 -16.25 -0.81
N ARG A 187 13.03 -17.45 -0.81
CA ARG A 187 13.62 -18.65 -1.44
C ARG A 187 13.62 -18.57 -2.96
N HIS A 188 12.54 -18.08 -3.55
CA HIS A 188 12.36 -18.08 -5.00
C HIS A 188 12.95 -16.85 -5.68
N ASN A 189 13.37 -15.83 -4.94
CA ASN A 189 13.98 -14.67 -5.57
C ASN A 189 15.40 -15.01 -6.09
N ARG A 190 15.52 -14.98 -7.41
CA ARG A 190 16.76 -15.25 -8.15
C ARG A 190 17.77 -14.10 -8.07
N ARG A 191 17.34 -12.91 -7.66
CA ARG A 191 18.18 -11.71 -7.56
C ARG A 191 18.32 -11.29 -6.10
N ARG A 192 19.55 -11.31 -5.61
CA ARG A 192 19.88 -10.87 -4.26
C ARG A 192 20.62 -9.53 -4.31
N LEU A 193 20.15 -8.58 -3.52
CA LEU A 193 20.84 -7.33 -3.21
C LEU A 193 21.99 -7.63 -2.24
N LYS A 194 23.13 -7.01 -2.47
CA LYS A 194 24.23 -7.02 -1.49
C LYS A 194 23.84 -6.19 -0.26
N PRO A 195 24.39 -6.49 0.94
CA PRO A 195 24.16 -5.68 2.14
C PRO A 195 24.41 -4.17 1.92
N GLU A 196 25.48 -3.82 1.20
CA GLU A 196 25.81 -2.45 0.81
C GLU A 196 24.69 -1.76 0.01
N GLN A 197 24.01 -2.50 -0.86
CA GLN A 197 22.89 -1.97 -1.64
C GLN A 197 21.66 -1.77 -0.75
N VAL A 198 21.42 -2.66 0.21
CA VAL A 198 20.34 -2.52 1.20
C VAL A 198 20.54 -1.26 2.04
N ASP A 199 21.76 -1.01 2.52
CA ASP A 199 22.11 0.20 3.26
C ASP A 199 21.98 1.47 2.40
N LEU A 200 22.48 1.44 1.16
CA LEU A 200 22.38 2.57 0.24
C LEU A 200 20.92 2.95 -0.05
N ILE A 201 20.04 1.97 -0.26
CA ILE A 201 18.60 2.22 -0.47
C ILE A 201 17.99 2.86 0.78
N ARG A 202 18.28 2.33 1.97
CA ARG A 202 17.81 2.92 3.24
C ARG A 202 18.23 4.38 3.36
N ASP A 203 19.49 4.68 3.10
CA ASP A 203 20.04 6.01 3.35
C ASP A 203 19.47 7.06 2.38
N ARG A 204 19.24 6.68 1.12
CA ARG A 204 18.52 7.52 0.15
C ARG A 204 17.10 7.85 0.58
N LEU A 205 16.40 6.89 1.19
CA LEU A 205 15.04 7.11 1.69
C LEU A 205 15.01 7.97 2.96
N LYS A 206 16.06 7.90 3.80
CA LYS A 206 16.17 8.73 5.02
C LYS A 206 16.49 10.20 4.73
N GLY A 207 17.21 10.51 3.65
CA GLY A 207 17.55 11.89 3.27
C GLY A 207 16.37 12.82 2.92
N ARG A 208 15.13 12.33 3.07
CA ARG A 208 13.86 13.02 2.76
C ARG A 208 13.00 13.34 3.99
N SER A 209 13.33 12.79 5.17
CA SER A 209 12.57 12.99 6.41
C SER A 209 12.92 14.28 7.13
#